data_AF-A0A7L1P3G5-F1
#
_entry.id   AF-A0A7L1P3G5-F1
#
_cell.length_a   1.000
_cell.length_b   1.000
_cell.length_c   1.000
_cell.angle_alpha   90.00
_cell.angle_beta   90.00
_cell.angle_gamma   90.00
#
_symmetry.space_group_name_H-M   'P 1'
#
loop_
_entity.id
_entity.type
_entity.pdbx_description
1 polymer ?
#
loop_
_entity_poly.entity_id
_entity_poly.type
_entity_poly.pdbx_seq_one_letter_code
_entity_poly.pdbx_strand_id
1 'polypeptide(L)'
;PPPFSLPKTGEMVALKKVPLRRPEEGVPPQTLREIKALREIDDHPHVVRLRGVFAQGPAVVLAFDFLVGDLGGLLRAAPAPLSPPRIRALMAMTLRGLGYCHEQH
;
A
#
# COMPACT_ATOMS: atom_id res chain seq x y z
N PRO A 1 -10.69 -21.49 -1.13
CA PRO A 1 -9.39 -20.88 -0.77
C PRO A 1 -9.37 -20.53 0.73
N PRO A 2 -8.30 -20.80 1.49
CA PRO A 2 -8.18 -20.29 2.86
C PRO A 2 -8.29 -18.76 2.87
N PRO A 3 -8.78 -18.15 3.97
CA PRO A 3 -9.06 -16.71 4.07
C PRO A 3 -7.83 -15.78 3.87
N PHE A 4 -6.65 -16.36 3.72
CA PHE A 4 -5.38 -15.68 3.52
C PHE A 4 -4.68 -16.05 2.19
N SER A 5 -5.39 -16.71 1.26
CA SER A 5 -4.84 -17.03 -0.07
C SER A 5 -5.30 -16.03 -1.12
N LEU A 6 -4.34 -15.47 -1.86
CA LEU A 6 -4.63 -14.65 -3.04
C LEU A 6 -5.11 -15.55 -4.19
N PRO A 7 -6.08 -15.10 -5.01
CA PRO A 7 -6.44 -15.80 -6.23
C PRO A 7 -5.22 -15.90 -7.15
N LYS A 8 -5.04 -17.04 -7.81
CA LYS A 8 -3.98 -17.23 -8.82
C LYS A 8 -4.37 -16.53 -10.12
N THR A 9 -4.19 -15.21 -10.18
CA THR A 9 -4.53 -14.39 -11.36
C THR A 9 -3.36 -14.23 -12.33
N GLY A 10 -2.12 -14.52 -11.89
CA GLY A 10 -0.90 -14.24 -12.67
C GLY A 10 -0.47 -12.77 -12.66
N GLU A 11 -1.20 -11.92 -11.93
CA GLU A 11 -0.88 -10.49 -11.80
C GLU A 11 0.34 -10.27 -10.90
N MET A 12 1.13 -9.24 -11.24
CA MET A 12 2.28 -8.82 -10.45
C MET A 12 1.80 -8.05 -9.21
N VAL A 13 2.36 -8.40 -8.04
CA VAL A 13 2.04 -7.76 -6.76
C VAL A 13 3.31 -7.31 -6.03
N ALA A 14 3.20 -6.29 -5.20
CA ALA A 14 4.25 -5.88 -4.28
C ALA A 14 4.05 -6.56 -2.92
N LEU A 15 5.08 -7.24 -2.40
CA LEU A 15 5.03 -7.91 -1.10
C LEU A 15 5.83 -7.14 -0.05
N LYS A 16 5.13 -6.66 0.98
CA LYS A 16 5.76 -6.03 2.15
C LYS A 16 5.79 -7.03 3.31
N LYS A 17 6.97 -7.55 3.62
CA LYS A 17 7.20 -8.42 4.78
C LYS A 17 7.43 -7.59 6.04
N VAL A 18 6.62 -7.82 7.07
CA VAL A 18 6.68 -7.16 8.37
C VAL A 18 7.06 -8.21 9.42
N PRO A 19 8.32 -8.23 9.89
CA PRO A 19 8.76 -9.16 10.92
C PRO A 19 8.06 -8.89 12.26
N LEU A 20 7.68 -9.96 12.94
CA LEU A 20 7.20 -9.92 14.31
C LEU A 20 8.40 -9.94 15.25
N ARG A 21 8.56 -8.89 16.06
CA ARG A 21 9.66 -8.81 17.04
C ARG A 21 9.53 -9.84 18.16
N ARG A 22 8.29 -10.18 18.52
CA ARG A 22 7.91 -11.15 19.56
C ARG A 22 6.80 -12.05 19.02
N PRO A 23 7.14 -13.10 18.25
CA PRO A 23 6.15 -13.96 17.59
C PRO A 23 5.12 -14.59 18.55
N GLU A 24 5.53 -14.83 19.80
CA GLU A 24 4.71 -15.34 20.89
C GLU A 24 3.61 -14.38 21.34
N GLU A 25 3.81 -13.07 21.18
CA GLU A 25 2.80 -12.03 21.45
C GLU A 25 1.88 -11.79 20.24
N GLY A 26 2.17 -12.42 19.11
CA GLY A 26 1.42 -12.26 17.86
C GLY A 26 1.68 -10.93 17.16
N VAL A 27 0.66 -10.43 16.44
CA VAL A 27 0.77 -9.19 15.66
C VAL A 27 0.52 -7.98 16.57
N PRO A 28 1.43 -6.98 16.63
CA PRO A 28 1.25 -5.80 17.46
C PRO A 28 -0.10 -5.10 17.19
N PRO A 29 -0.83 -4.62 18.22
CA PRO A 29 -2.13 -3.96 18.04
C PRO A 29 -2.08 -2.75 17.11
N GLN A 30 -0.95 -2.04 17.08
CA GLN A 30 -0.72 -0.95 16.13
C GLN A 30 -0.73 -1.46 14.68
N THR A 31 -0.03 -2.55 14.40
CA THR A 31 0.00 -3.18 13.07
C THR A 31 -1.39 -3.70 12.68
N LEU A 32 -2.16 -4.24 13.62
CA LEU A 32 -3.54 -4.66 13.35
C LEU A 32 -4.44 -3.47 12.98
N ARG A 33 -4.30 -2.33 13.67
CA ARG A 33 -5.02 -1.09 13.33
C ARG A 33 -4.68 -0.59 11.94
N GLU A 34 -3.40 -0.57 11.58
CA GLU A 34 -2.93 -0.19 10.24
C GLU A 34 -3.49 -1.14 9.16
N ILE A 35 -3.43 -2.46 9.39
CA ILE A 35 -4.01 -3.45 8.47
C ILE A 35 -5.52 -3.25 8.32
N LYS A 36 -6.24 -3.00 9.42
CA LYS A 36 -7.68 -2.77 9.39
C LYS A 36 -8.02 -1.54 8.55
N ALA A 37 -7.35 -0.41 8.79
CA ALA A 37 -7.54 0.80 8.00
C ALA A 37 -7.28 0.56 6.50
N LEU A 38 -6.21 -0.17 6.16
CA LEU A 38 -5.90 -0.52 4.76
C LEU A 38 -6.92 -1.47 4.12
N ARG A 39 -7.66 -2.26 4.91
CA ARG A 39 -8.72 -3.15 4.42
C ARG A 39 -10.05 -2.45 4.19
N GLU A 40 -10.27 -1.31 4.85
CA GLU A 40 -11.47 -0.48 4.72
C GLU A 40 -11.38 0.47 3.52
N ILE A 41 -10.19 0.63 2.94
CA ILE A 41 -9.97 1.35 1.69
C ILE A 41 -10.52 0.49 0.53
N ASP A 42 -11.61 0.96 -0.08
CA ASP A 42 -12.14 0.42 -1.33
C ASP A 42 -11.26 0.79 -2.53
N ASP A 43 -11.67 0.38 -3.73
CA ASP A 43 -10.92 0.56 -4.97
C ASP A 43 -10.88 2.03 -5.41
N HIS A 44 -9.93 2.80 -4.87
CA HIS A 44 -9.71 4.22 -5.21
C HIS A 44 -8.44 4.40 -6.07
N PRO A 45 -8.50 5.10 -7.23
CA PRO A 45 -7.40 5.17 -8.20
C PRO A 45 -6.15 5.92 -7.72
N HIS A 46 -6.21 6.59 -6.57
CA HIS A 46 -5.08 7.33 -5.98
C HIS A 46 -4.66 6.80 -4.60
N VAL A 47 -5.13 5.61 -4.22
CA VAL A 47 -4.69 4.93 -2.99
C VAL A 47 -4.28 3.51 -3.35
N VAL A 48 -3.09 3.09 -2.94
CA VAL A 48 -2.62 1.73 -3.24
C VAL A 48 -3.47 0.70 -2.50
N ARG A 49 -3.99 -0.28 -3.24
CA ARG A 49 -4.89 -1.28 -2.68
C ARG A 49 -4.14 -2.39 -1.97
N LEU A 50 -4.59 -2.73 -0.76
CA LEU A 50 -4.20 -3.96 -0.08
C LEU A 50 -4.97 -5.14 -0.67
N ARG A 51 -4.28 -6.01 -1.40
CA ARG A 51 -4.85 -7.21 -2.04
C ARG A 51 -5.05 -8.37 -1.07
N GLY A 52 -4.20 -8.45 -0.05
CA GLY A 52 -4.31 -9.51 0.95
C GLY A 52 -3.23 -9.43 2.03
N VAL A 53 -3.45 -10.21 3.08
CA VAL A 53 -2.54 -10.34 4.22
C VAL A 53 -2.37 -11.81 4.53
N PHE A 54 -1.14 -12.26 4.75
CA PHE A 54 -0.84 -13.65 5.06
C PHE A 54 0.29 -13.76 6.08
N ALA A 55 0.23 -14.80 6.91
CA ALA A 55 1.31 -15.14 7.83
C ALA A 55 2.38 -15.96 7.11
N GLN A 56 3.66 -15.65 7.36
CA GLN A 56 4.79 -16.40 6.84
C GLN A 56 5.89 -16.50 7.91
N GLY A 57 5.89 -17.60 8.66
CA GLY A 57 6.79 -17.77 9.80
C GLY A 57 6.55 -16.68 10.86
N PRO A 58 7.60 -16.08 11.45
CA PRO A 58 7.49 -14.98 12.41
C PRO A 58 7.27 -13.62 11.71
N ALA A 59 6.45 -13.58 10.66
CA ALA A 59 6.18 -12.36 9.91
C ALA A 59 4.76 -12.32 9.37
N VAL A 60 4.23 -11.11 9.23
CA VAL A 60 3.04 -10.82 8.44
C VAL A 60 3.50 -10.26 7.10
N VAL A 61 2.93 -10.74 6.01
CA VAL A 61 3.20 -10.23 4.68
C VAL A 61 1.93 -9.60 4.13
N LEU A 62 2.07 -8.38 3.65
CA LEU A 62 1.01 -7.61 3.00
C LEU A 62 1.27 -7.61 1.49
N ALA A 63 0.27 -8.02 0.70
CA ALA A 63 0.30 -7.92 -0.74
C ALA A 63 -0.44 -6.68 -1.21
N PHE A 64 0.20 -5.86 -2.02
CA PHE A 64 -0.34 -4.64 -2.61
C PHE A 64 -0.31 -4.71 -4.13
N ASP A 65 -1.04 -3.80 -4.77
CA ASP A 65 -0.79 -3.47 -6.18
C ASP A 65 0.68 -3.13 -6.41
N PHE A 66 1.24 -3.69 -7.48
CA PHE A 66 2.59 -3.35 -7.89
C PHE A 66 2.60 -2.01 -8.62
N LEU A 67 3.46 -1.10 -8.16
CA LEU A 67 3.73 0.17 -8.82
C LEU A 67 5.18 0.18 -9.32
N VAL A 68 5.39 0.64 -10.54
CA VAL A 68 6.71 0.61 -11.22
C VAL A 68 7.75 1.49 -10.53
N GLY A 69 7.32 2.53 -9.80
CA GLY A 69 8.22 3.41 -9.08
C GLY A 69 7.51 4.35 -8.13
N ASP A 70 8.30 5.19 -7.46
CA ASP A 70 7.84 6.18 -6.49
C ASP A 70 8.20 7.61 -6.91
N LEU A 71 7.54 8.59 -6.28
CA LEU A 71 7.77 10.02 -6.56
C LEU A 71 9.22 10.43 -6.26
N GLY A 72 9.86 9.88 -5.23
CA GLY A 72 11.26 10.18 -4.91
C GLY A 72 12.21 9.70 -6.01
N GLY A 73 11.98 8.51 -6.56
CA GLY A 73 12.68 7.98 -7.72
C GLY A 73 12.50 8.86 -8.96
N LEU A 74 11.26 9.26 -9.24
CA LEU A 74 10.95 10.19 -10.33
C LEU A 74 11.70 11.52 -10.18
N LEU A 75 11.74 12.09 -8.97
CA LEU A 75 12.40 13.36 -8.71
C LEU A 75 13.93 13.27 -8.82
N ARG A 76 14.53 12.16 -8.36
CA ARG A 76 15.99 11.94 -8.50
C ARG A 76 16.43 11.74 -9.95
N ALA A 77 15.60 11.10 -10.76
CA ALA A 77 15.88 10.85 -12.18
C ALA A 77 15.58 12.04 -13.08
N ALA A 78 14.89 13.07 -12.58
CA ALA A 78 14.49 14.21 -13.38
C ALA A 78 15.71 15.12 -13.69
N PRO A 79 16.02 15.39 -14.97
CA PRO A 79 17.16 16.24 -15.35
C PRO A 79 16.93 17.72 -15.04
N ALA A 80 15.70 18.10 -14.72
CA ALA A 80 15.27 19.44 -14.37
C ALA A 80 14.02 19.34 -13.47
N PRO A 81 13.62 20.44 -12.79
CA PRO A 81 12.36 20.47 -12.05
C PRO A 81 11.17 20.02 -12.91
N LEU A 82 10.22 19.32 -12.28
CA LEU A 82 9.00 18.91 -12.97
C LEU A 82 8.24 20.15 -13.48
N SER A 83 7.69 20.06 -14.69
CA SER A 83 6.89 21.15 -15.26
C SER A 83 5.69 21.50 -14.34
N PRO A 84 5.25 22.77 -14.28
CA PRO A 84 4.11 23.17 -13.45
C PRO A 84 2.82 22.33 -13.66
N PRO A 85 2.45 21.91 -14.90
CA PRO A 85 1.30 21.02 -15.09
C PRO A 85 1.46 19.65 -14.42
N ARG A 86 2.66 19.05 -14.48
CA ARG A 86 2.95 17.77 -13.81
C ARG A 86 2.88 17.90 -12.29
N ILE A 87 3.41 18.98 -11.74
CA ILE A 87 3.32 19.26 -10.29
C ILE A 87 1.85 19.36 -9.88
N ARG A 88 1.05 20.14 -10.62
CA ARG A 88 -0.39 20.29 -10.36
C ARG A 88 -1.11 18.95 -10.41
N ALA A 89 -0.83 18.11 -11.40
CA ALA A 89 -1.45 16.80 -11.54
C ALA A 89 -1.10 15.86 -10.37
N LEU A 90 0.18 15.77 -9.99
CA LEU A 90 0.62 14.97 -8.84
C LEU A 90 -0.04 15.43 -7.55
N MET A 91 -0.06 16.74 -7.29
CA MET A 91 -0.72 17.30 -6.11
C MET A 91 -2.22 17.00 -6.10
N ALA A 92 -2.90 17.16 -7.24
CA ALA A 92 -4.33 16.88 -7.33
C ALA A 92 -4.64 15.39 -7.10
N MET A 93 -3.83 14.46 -7.62
CA MET A 93 -3.99 13.02 -7.35
C MET A 93 -3.77 12.69 -5.87
N THR A 94 -2.69 13.21 -5.26
CA THR A 94 -2.40 13.01 -3.84
C THR A 94 -3.53 13.54 -2.96
N LEU A 95 -4.03 14.75 -3.22
CA LEU A 95 -5.10 15.36 -2.44
C LEU A 95 -6.43 14.62 -2.60
N ARG A 96 -6.74 14.10 -3.79
CA ARG A 96 -7.92 13.24 -3.97
C ARG A 96 -7.82 11.93 -3.19
N GLY A 97 -6.66 11.27 -3.23
CA GLY A 97 -6.43 10.07 -2.42
C GLY A 97 -6.54 10.34 -0.92
N LEU A 98 -5.96 11.45 -0.46
CA LEU A 98 -6.06 11.87 0.94
C LEU A 98 -7.49 12.21 1.35
N GLY A 99 -8.23 12.93 0.51
CA GLY A 99 -9.64 13.24 0.72
C GLY A 99 -10.48 11.98 0.89
N TYR A 100 -10.29 11.01 0.00
CA TYR A 100 -10.93 9.69 0.14
C TYR A 100 -10.57 9.01 1.46
N CYS A 101 -9.29 8.96 1.84
CA CYS A 101 -8.87 8.33 3.11
C CYS A 101 -9.49 9.01 4.35
N HIS A 102 -9.72 10.33 4.31
CA HIS A 102 -10.38 11.05 5.40
C HIS A 102 -11.89 10.77 5.49
N GLU A 103 -12.56 10.45 4.38
CA GLU A 103 -13.98 10.11 4.37
C GLU A 103 -14.25 8.69 4.89
N GLN A 104 -13.25 7.80 4.84
CA GLN A 104 -13.33 6.42 5.32
C GLN A 104 -12.91 6.26 6.80
N HIS A 105 -12.70 7.36 7.54
CA HIS A 105 -12.38 7.36 8.97
C HIS A 105 -13.49 8.00 9.82
#